data_AF-S7WA06-F1
#
_entry.id   AF-S7WA06-F1
#
_cell.length_a   1.000
_cell.length_b   1.000
_cell.length_c   1.000
_cell.angle_alpha   90.00
_cell.angle_beta   90.00
_cell.angle_gamma   90.00
#
_symmetry.space_group_name_H-M   'P 1'
#
loop_
_entity.id
_entity.type
_entity.pdbx_description
1 polymer ?
#
loop_
_entity_poly.entity_id
_entity_poly.type
_entity_poly.pdbx_seq_one_letter_code
_entity_poly.pdbx_strand_id
1 'polypeptide(L)'
;MFYFCFKRNIYTKKILLPMGYIGVYNSMAIIVISFATVFSVLYYLWGDKKYLLYTALCQSFFGIEIINICAGMSRAKLLPTLMQLFSRNFIIWAVAYCHNFRSKELLIMLLSWFISDIIRYLFYFFRIRIFKALRYNLFLVLYPLGTLIEIYLLSKIDMLHKGIISVFIRILILLYFPGFLFLYIHMLSRRKYTMKNFSDKNK
;
A
#
# COMPACT_ATOMS: atom_id res chain seq x y z
N MET A 1 -0.89 24.10 -25.77
CA MET A 1 -2.32 24.25 -26.10
C MET A 1 -2.84 22.85 -26.42
N PHE A 2 -3.42 22.01 -25.56
CA PHE A 2 -4.10 22.06 -24.26
C PHE A 2 -3.53 20.87 -23.43
N TYR A 3 -3.04 20.99 -22.18
CA TYR A 3 -3.86 21.05 -20.96
C TYR A 3 -2.97 21.56 -19.80
N PHE A 4 -2.70 22.86 -19.82
CA PHE A 4 -2.63 23.63 -18.59
C PHE A 4 -4.07 23.77 -18.08
N CYS A 5 -4.27 23.87 -16.75
CA CYS A 5 -5.53 24.20 -16.08
C CYS A 5 -6.40 23.03 -15.58
N PHE A 6 -5.87 22.20 -14.66
CA PHE A 6 -6.72 21.85 -13.51
C PHE A 6 -6.46 22.90 -12.43
N LYS A 7 -7.24 23.95 -12.54
CA LYS A 7 -7.28 25.14 -11.72
C LYS A 7 -7.29 24.75 -10.25
N ARG A 8 -6.16 25.03 -9.61
CA ARG A 8 -5.96 25.19 -8.18
C ARG A 8 -6.93 26.28 -7.67
N ASN A 9 -8.20 25.92 -7.48
CA ASN A 9 -9.21 26.82 -6.90
C ASN A 9 -10.48 26.08 -6.43
N ILE A 10 -10.34 25.13 -5.51
CA ILE A 10 -11.45 24.75 -4.64
C ILE A 10 -11.07 25.24 -3.24
N TYR A 11 -11.60 26.42 -2.93
CA TYR A 11 -11.86 26.98 -1.61
C TYR A 11 -11.12 26.32 -0.45
N THR A 12 -10.11 27.06 0.01
CA THR A 12 -9.66 27.13 1.40
C THR A 12 -10.84 27.28 2.36
N LYS A 13 -11.47 26.17 2.73
CA LYS A 13 -11.82 25.97 4.13
C LYS A 13 -10.67 25.18 4.73
N LYS A 14 -9.82 25.87 5.49
CA LYS A 14 -9.14 25.24 6.63
C LYS A 14 -10.27 24.75 7.53
N ILE A 15 -10.84 23.58 7.24
CA ILE A 15 -11.55 22.85 8.28
C ILE A 15 -10.43 22.54 9.26
N LEU A 16 -10.46 23.23 10.39
CA LEU A 16 -9.60 22.99 11.52
C LEU A 16 -10.03 21.62 12.09
N LEU A 17 -9.70 20.55 11.38
CA LEU A 17 -10.05 19.20 11.80
C LEU A 17 -9.20 18.87 13.02
N PRO A 18 -9.80 18.26 14.06
CA PRO A 18 -9.09 17.98 15.29
C PRO A 18 -7.91 17.08 14.97
N MET A 19 -6.70 17.54 15.29
CA MET A 19 -5.47 16.74 15.19
C MET A 19 -5.63 15.35 15.86
N GLY A 20 -6.61 15.19 16.76
CA GLY A 20 -7.02 13.94 17.37
C GLY A 20 -7.50 12.84 16.39
N TYR A 21 -8.39 13.12 15.43
CA TYR A 21 -8.98 12.05 14.60
C TYR A 21 -7.93 11.31 13.75
N ILE A 22 -7.08 12.04 13.03
CA ILE A 22 -6.01 11.43 12.22
C ILE A 22 -5.00 10.71 13.13
N GLY A 23 -4.76 11.23 14.34
CA GLY A 23 -3.97 10.53 15.35
C GLY A 23 -4.57 9.17 15.73
N VAL A 24 -5.87 9.12 16.02
CA VAL A 24 -6.62 7.90 16.35
C VAL A 24 -6.64 6.93 15.17
N TYR A 25 -6.89 7.41 13.94
CA TYR A 25 -6.82 6.56 12.76
C TYR A 25 -5.43 5.93 12.60
N ASN A 26 -4.36 6.70 12.78
CA ASN A 26 -3.00 6.19 12.65
C ASN A 26 -2.66 5.17 13.75
N SER A 27 -3.15 5.34 14.98
CA SER A 27 -2.94 4.35 16.05
C SER A 27 -3.73 3.06 15.79
N MET A 28 -5.00 3.18 15.36
CA MET A 28 -5.80 2.04 14.92
C MET A 28 -5.14 1.30 13.77
N ALA A 29 -4.59 2.01 12.78
CA ALA A 29 -3.87 1.42 11.66
C ALA A 29 -2.69 0.54 12.12
N ILE A 30 -1.89 0.99 13.09
CA ILE A 30 -0.78 0.20 13.65
C ILE A 30 -1.30 -1.10 14.27
N ILE A 31 -2.39 -1.04 15.03
CA ILE A 31 -3.02 -2.20 15.65
C ILE A 31 -3.53 -3.17 14.58
N VAL A 32 -4.27 -2.67 13.59
CA VAL A 32 -4.83 -3.47 12.49
C VAL A 32 -3.74 -4.16 11.68
N ILE A 33 -2.63 -3.49 11.37
CA ILE A 33 -1.49 -4.09 10.65
C ILE A 33 -0.81 -5.16 11.49
N SER A 34 -0.68 -4.93 12.80
CA SER A 34 -0.09 -5.92 13.71
C SER A 34 -0.92 -7.20 13.72
N PHE A 35 -2.26 -7.08 13.80
CA PHE A 35 -3.16 -8.23 13.67
C PHE A 35 -3.07 -8.88 12.29
N ALA A 36 -3.07 -8.10 11.20
CA ALA A 36 -2.95 -8.63 9.84
C ALA A 36 -1.65 -9.45 9.65
N THR A 37 -0.55 -8.98 10.25
CA THR A 37 0.75 -9.66 10.23
C THR A 37 0.66 -11.01 10.94
N VAL A 38 0.09 -11.02 12.15
CA VAL A 38 -0.12 -12.26 12.92
C VAL A 38 -0.99 -13.23 12.13
N PHE A 39 -2.15 -12.79 11.65
CA PHE A 39 -3.06 -13.65 10.88
C PHE A 39 -2.44 -14.19 9.59
N SER A 40 -1.57 -13.42 8.92
CA SER A 40 -0.84 -13.91 7.74
C SER A 40 0.10 -15.06 8.08
N VAL A 41 0.82 -14.94 9.20
CA VAL A 41 1.69 -16.00 9.70
C VAL A 41 0.88 -17.21 10.15
N LEU A 42 -0.23 -17.00 10.88
CA LEU A 42 -1.12 -18.09 11.30
C LEU A 42 -1.71 -18.83 10.09
N TYR A 43 -2.11 -18.11 9.03
CA TYR A 43 -2.56 -18.73 7.79
C TYR A 43 -1.47 -19.58 7.14
N TYR A 44 -0.23 -19.09 7.07
CA TYR A 44 0.87 -19.86 6.52
C TYR A 44 1.19 -21.13 7.33
N LEU A 45 1.09 -21.07 8.67
CA LEU A 45 1.39 -22.19 9.56
C LEU A 45 0.26 -23.22 9.63
N TRP A 46 -0.97 -22.79 9.90
CA TRP A 46 -2.12 -23.68 10.11
C TRP A 46 -2.92 -23.96 8.82
N GLY A 47 -2.89 -23.06 7.84
CA GLY A 47 -3.65 -23.22 6.59
C GLY A 47 -5.16 -23.00 6.69
N ASP A 48 -5.67 -22.59 7.86
CA ASP A 48 -7.09 -22.31 8.03
C ASP A 48 -7.48 -21.00 7.34
N LYS A 49 -8.43 -21.10 6.39
CA LYS A 49 -8.91 -19.99 5.55
C LYS A 49 -9.40 -18.79 6.37
N LYS A 50 -9.87 -19.00 7.61
CA LYS A 50 -10.31 -17.89 8.48
C LYS A 50 -9.21 -16.86 8.73
N TYR A 51 -7.95 -17.29 8.83
CA TYR A 51 -6.83 -16.38 9.05
C TYR A 51 -6.54 -15.53 7.81
N LEU A 52 -6.69 -16.11 6.61
CA LEU A 52 -6.60 -15.34 5.37
C LEU A 52 -7.76 -14.35 5.25
N LEU A 53 -8.97 -14.74 5.66
CA LEU A 53 -10.13 -13.83 5.72
C LEU A 53 -9.85 -12.64 6.64
N TYR A 54 -9.35 -12.88 7.86
CA TYR A 54 -9.03 -11.80 8.80
C TYR A 54 -7.94 -10.88 8.26
N THR A 55 -6.92 -11.43 7.59
CA THR A 55 -5.89 -10.64 6.90
C THR A 55 -6.52 -9.75 5.82
N ALA A 56 -7.43 -10.32 5.01
CA ALA A 56 -8.13 -9.59 3.95
C ALA A 56 -9.03 -8.46 4.49
N LEU A 57 -9.76 -8.71 5.58
CA LEU A 57 -10.57 -7.69 6.26
C LEU A 57 -9.70 -6.56 6.84
N CYS A 58 -8.57 -6.91 7.46
CA CYS A 58 -7.60 -5.93 7.94
C CYS A 58 -7.00 -5.10 6.78
N GLN A 59 -6.78 -5.72 5.61
CA GLN A 59 -6.31 -5.00 4.43
C GLN A 59 -7.37 -4.03 3.87
N SER A 60 -8.65 -4.44 3.89
CA SER A 60 -9.77 -3.60 3.47
C SER A 60 -9.98 -2.36 4.35
N PHE A 61 -9.63 -2.42 5.65
CA PHE A 61 -9.67 -1.27 6.57
C PHE A 61 -8.94 -0.04 6.01
N PHE A 62 -7.84 -0.24 5.28
CA PHE A 62 -7.06 0.85 4.69
C PHE A 62 -7.79 1.62 3.59
N GLY A 63 -8.93 1.14 3.11
CA GLY A 63 -9.84 1.92 2.26
C GLY A 63 -10.28 3.24 2.91
N ILE A 64 -10.30 3.33 4.24
CA ILE A 64 -10.58 4.57 4.98
C ILE A 64 -9.53 5.66 4.64
N GLU A 65 -8.29 5.29 4.28
CA GLU A 65 -7.29 6.28 3.86
C GLU A 65 -7.73 7.06 2.61
N ILE A 66 -8.43 6.40 1.68
CA ILE A 66 -8.98 7.06 0.48
C ILE A 66 -10.02 8.09 0.91
N ILE A 67 -10.92 7.72 1.83
CA ILE A 67 -11.95 8.60 2.36
C ILE A 67 -11.31 9.81 3.05
N ASN A 68 -10.29 9.57 3.89
CA ASN A 68 -9.54 10.62 4.58
C ASN A 68 -8.84 11.57 3.60
N ILE A 69 -8.36 11.09 2.46
CA ILE A 69 -7.77 11.95 1.40
C ILE A 69 -8.86 12.77 0.70
N CYS A 70 -9.96 12.14 0.28
CA CYS A 70 -11.06 12.81 -0.42
C CYS A 70 -11.74 13.87 0.44
N ALA A 71 -11.87 13.62 1.74
CA ALA A 71 -12.40 14.58 2.71
C ALA A 71 -11.39 15.67 3.12
N GLY A 72 -10.18 15.69 2.53
CA GLY A 72 -9.15 16.68 2.82
C GLY A 72 -8.48 16.53 4.20
N MET A 73 -8.72 15.42 4.90
CA MET A 73 -8.17 15.15 6.23
C MET A 73 -6.70 14.69 6.16
N SER A 74 -6.33 14.00 5.08
CA SER A 74 -4.97 13.54 4.82
C SER A 74 -4.28 14.35 3.72
N ARG A 75 -2.97 14.58 3.88
CA ARG A 75 -2.12 15.26 2.87
C ARG A 75 -1.55 14.31 1.82
N ALA A 76 -1.92 13.03 1.87
CA ALA A 76 -1.46 12.04 0.89
C ALA A 76 -2.06 12.34 -0.50
N LYS A 77 -1.36 11.89 -1.55
CA LYS A 77 -1.86 12.03 -2.92
C LYS A 77 -2.85 10.89 -3.21
N LEU A 78 -4.01 11.25 -3.77
CA LEU A 78 -5.08 10.30 -4.05
C LEU A 78 -4.65 9.17 -5.00
N LEU A 79 -4.18 9.51 -6.20
CA LEU A 79 -3.88 8.52 -7.24
C LEU A 79 -2.89 7.44 -6.79
N PRO A 80 -1.72 7.76 -6.18
CA PRO A 80 -0.82 6.72 -5.68
C PRO A 80 -1.44 5.82 -4.60
N THR A 81 -2.26 6.40 -3.72
CA THR A 81 -2.91 5.67 -2.63
C THR A 81 -3.97 4.72 -3.18
N LEU A 82 -4.75 5.16 -4.17
CA LEU A 82 -5.72 4.30 -4.87
C LEU A 82 -5.01 3.11 -5.52
N MET A 83 -3.98 3.36 -6.33
CA MET A 83 -3.26 2.30 -7.04
C MET A 83 -2.68 1.26 -6.07
N GLN A 84 -2.06 1.71 -4.97
CA GLN A 84 -1.48 0.83 -3.96
C GLN A 84 -2.55 -0.02 -3.23
N LEU A 85 -3.65 0.61 -2.80
CA LEU A 85 -4.68 -0.10 -2.04
C LEU A 85 -5.53 -1.02 -2.92
N PHE A 86 -5.84 -0.61 -4.14
CA PHE A 86 -6.57 -1.46 -5.09
C PHE A 86 -5.74 -2.68 -5.50
N SER A 87 -4.45 -2.50 -5.82
CA SER A 87 -3.53 -3.61 -6.14
C SER A 87 -3.54 -4.67 -5.05
N ARG A 88 -3.31 -4.25 -3.80
CA ARG A 88 -3.23 -5.16 -2.66
C ARG A 88 -4.55 -5.83 -2.32
N ASN A 89 -5.66 -5.08 -2.37
CA ASN A 89 -6.99 -5.65 -2.15
C ASN A 89 -7.37 -6.64 -3.25
N PHE A 90 -7.02 -6.35 -4.50
CA PHE A 90 -7.24 -7.28 -5.60
C PHE A 90 -6.47 -8.59 -5.38
N ILE A 91 -5.19 -8.51 -5.02
CA ILE A 91 -4.37 -9.70 -4.78
C ILE A 91 -4.89 -10.49 -3.56
N ILE A 92 -5.21 -9.85 -2.44
CA ILE A 92 -5.62 -10.59 -1.25
C ILE A 92 -7.01 -11.24 -1.41
N TRP A 93 -7.96 -10.56 -2.05
CA TRP A 93 -9.31 -11.07 -2.23
C TRP A 93 -9.43 -11.98 -3.46
N ALA A 94 -9.08 -11.48 -4.64
CA ALA A 94 -9.33 -12.18 -5.91
C ALA A 94 -8.29 -13.27 -6.22
N VAL A 95 -7.06 -13.14 -5.72
CA VAL A 95 -5.99 -14.13 -5.94
C VAL A 95 -5.82 -15.05 -4.74
N ALA A 96 -5.55 -14.51 -3.55
CA ALA A 96 -5.26 -15.35 -2.39
C ALA A 96 -6.51 -16.02 -1.82
N TYR A 97 -7.56 -15.24 -1.49
CA TYR A 97 -8.74 -15.76 -0.78
C TYR A 97 -9.65 -16.63 -1.66
N CYS A 98 -9.91 -16.23 -2.91
CA CYS A 98 -10.72 -17.01 -3.85
C CYS A 98 -10.11 -18.38 -4.16
N HIS A 99 -8.78 -18.46 -4.27
CA HIS A 99 -8.07 -19.69 -4.65
C HIS A 99 -7.47 -20.45 -3.47
N ASN A 100 -7.70 -20.00 -2.23
CA ASN A 100 -7.04 -20.53 -1.03
C ASN A 100 -5.52 -20.66 -1.21
N PHE A 101 -4.92 -19.65 -1.86
CA PHE A 101 -3.51 -19.70 -2.24
C PHE A 101 -2.67 -19.72 -0.96
N ARG A 102 -1.86 -20.75 -0.75
CA ARG A 102 -0.96 -20.87 0.41
C ARG A 102 0.43 -21.19 -0.10
N SER A 103 1.34 -20.23 0.05
CA SER A 103 2.72 -20.39 -0.40
C SER A 103 3.67 -19.50 0.40
N LYS A 104 4.98 -19.79 0.30
CA LYS A 104 6.02 -18.96 0.93
C LYS A 104 6.06 -17.57 0.33
N GLU A 105 5.84 -17.48 -0.98
CA GLU A 105 5.83 -16.22 -1.74
C GLU A 105 4.70 -15.31 -1.25
N LEU A 106 3.49 -15.86 -1.07
CA LEU A 106 2.37 -15.11 -0.50
C LEU A 106 2.72 -14.53 0.88
N LEU A 107 3.31 -15.34 1.77
CA LEU A 107 3.73 -14.86 3.09
C LEU A 107 4.78 -13.75 2.99
N ILE A 108 5.83 -13.93 2.18
CA ILE A 108 6.90 -12.93 2.01
C ILE A 108 6.34 -11.61 1.50
N MET A 109 5.42 -11.65 0.54
CA MET A 109 4.75 -10.48 0.00
C MET A 109 3.90 -9.76 1.07
N LEU A 110 3.06 -10.51 1.81
CA LEU A 110 2.24 -9.95 2.89
C LEU A 110 3.11 -9.30 3.97
N LEU A 111 4.19 -9.98 4.41
CA LEU A 111 5.13 -9.42 5.38
C LEU A 111 5.79 -8.14 4.84
N SER A 112 6.19 -8.12 3.58
CA SER A 112 6.81 -6.95 2.95
C SER A 112 5.87 -5.74 2.95
N TRP A 113 4.60 -5.97 2.65
CA TRP A 113 3.57 -4.94 2.70
C TRP A 113 3.35 -4.42 4.11
N PHE A 114 3.15 -5.32 5.09
CA PHE A 114 2.85 -4.92 6.46
C PHE A 114 4.05 -4.27 7.16
N ILE A 115 5.28 -4.69 6.88
CA ILE A 115 6.49 -4.00 7.36
C ILE A 115 6.57 -2.58 6.77
N SER A 116 6.30 -2.42 5.47
CA SER A 116 6.28 -1.08 4.84
C SER A 116 5.22 -0.18 5.47
N ASP A 117 4.02 -0.72 5.72
CA ASP A 117 2.92 0.01 6.31
C ASP A 117 3.13 0.35 7.78
N ILE A 118 3.62 -0.58 8.60
CA ILE A 118 3.81 -0.31 10.02
C ILE A 118 4.81 0.84 10.21
N ILE A 119 5.89 0.86 9.43
CA ILE A 119 6.86 1.96 9.44
C ILE A 119 6.22 3.27 8.97
N ARG A 120 5.32 3.22 7.98
CA ARG A 120 4.54 4.39 7.52
C ARG A 120 3.71 4.99 8.64
N TYR A 121 2.91 4.17 9.33
CA TYR A 121 2.02 4.67 10.37
C TYR A 121 2.78 5.05 11.65
N LEU A 122 3.86 4.34 12.00
CA LEU A 122 4.79 4.76 13.05
C LEU A 122 5.40 6.14 12.74
N PHE A 123 5.80 6.40 11.49
CA PHE A 123 6.25 7.72 11.08
C PHE A 123 5.14 8.78 11.16
N TYR A 124 3.91 8.46 10.74
CA TYR A 124 2.80 9.42 10.81
C TYR A 124 2.39 9.77 12.24
N PHE A 125 2.45 8.79 13.14
CA PHE A 125 2.12 8.94 14.56
C PHE A 125 3.24 9.66 15.34
N PHE A 126 4.44 9.10 15.36
CA PHE A 126 5.55 9.61 16.18
C PHE A 126 6.32 10.76 15.52
N ARG A 127 6.35 10.84 14.18
CA ARG A 127 7.11 11.84 13.40
C ARG A 127 8.61 11.91 13.71
N ILE A 128 9.19 10.82 14.23
CA ILE A 128 10.61 10.73 14.58
C ILE A 128 11.48 10.50 13.34
N ARG A 129 12.71 11.03 13.37
CA ARG A 129 13.71 10.94 12.29
C ARG A 129 14.02 9.51 11.87
N ILE A 130 14.09 8.55 12.82
CA ILE A 130 14.42 7.15 12.52
C ILE A 130 13.37 6.48 11.62
N PHE A 131 12.08 6.61 11.95
CA PHE A 131 11.01 6.04 11.13
C PHE A 131 10.93 6.69 9.76
N LYS A 132 11.25 7.98 9.68
CA LYS A 132 11.39 8.68 8.39
C LYS A 132 12.51 8.06 7.54
N ALA A 133 13.69 7.84 8.12
CA ALA A 133 14.81 7.23 7.42
C ALA A 133 14.51 5.80 6.97
N LEU A 134 13.95 4.98 7.88
CA LEU A 134 13.53 3.61 7.59
C LEU A 134 12.53 3.57 6.44
N ARG A 135 11.49 4.43 6.47
CA ARG A 135 10.48 4.52 5.41
C ARG A 135 11.08 4.73 4.02
N TYR A 136 12.06 5.63 3.88
CA TYR A 136 12.62 5.97 2.57
C TYR A 136 13.74 5.01 2.11
N ASN A 137 14.35 4.25 3.02
CA ASN A 137 15.40 3.29 2.65
C ASN A 137 14.85 1.87 2.46
N LEU A 138 14.01 1.37 3.38
CA LEU A 138 13.43 0.02 3.26
C LEU A 138 12.47 -0.11 2.08
N PHE A 139 11.80 0.99 1.71
CA PHE A 139 10.96 1.03 0.50
C PHE A 139 11.72 0.59 -0.76
N LEU A 140 13.03 0.85 -0.86
CA LEU A 140 13.83 0.48 -2.04
C LEU A 140 13.86 -1.04 -2.27
N VAL A 141 13.76 -1.83 -1.20
CA VAL A 141 13.79 -3.29 -1.27
C VAL A 141 12.38 -3.88 -1.18
N LEU A 142 11.60 -3.45 -0.19
CA LEU A 142 10.29 -4.03 0.09
C LEU A 142 9.29 -3.80 -1.05
N TYR A 143 9.38 -2.67 -1.74
CA TYR A 143 8.43 -2.33 -2.80
C TYR A 143 8.64 -3.17 -4.07
N PRO A 144 9.86 -3.24 -4.66
CA PRO A 144 10.10 -4.17 -5.76
C PRO A 144 9.83 -5.63 -5.38
N LEU A 145 10.22 -6.06 -4.18
CA LEU A 145 9.99 -7.43 -3.73
C LEU A 145 8.50 -7.77 -3.70
N GLY A 146 7.67 -6.90 -3.10
CA GLY A 146 6.22 -7.08 -3.04
C GLY A 146 5.60 -7.17 -4.44
N THR A 147 5.90 -6.20 -5.32
CA THR A 147 5.31 -6.16 -6.67
C THR A 147 5.76 -7.31 -7.57
N LEU A 148 7.02 -7.74 -7.49
CA LEU A 148 7.47 -8.92 -8.24
C LEU A 148 6.71 -10.18 -7.82
N ILE A 149 6.43 -10.34 -6.53
CA ILE A 149 5.63 -11.46 -6.04
C ILE A 149 4.16 -11.33 -6.45
N GLU A 150 3.56 -10.12 -6.44
CA GLU A 150 2.20 -9.90 -6.97
C GLU A 150 2.08 -10.40 -8.42
N ILE A 151 3.02 -10.02 -9.29
CA ILE A 151 3.07 -10.46 -10.68
C ILE A 151 3.26 -11.97 -10.80
N TYR A 152 4.11 -12.56 -9.94
CA TYR A 152 4.31 -14.00 -9.89
C TYR A 152 3.02 -14.75 -9.52
N LEU A 153 2.31 -14.29 -8.49
CA LEU A 153 1.04 -14.88 -8.07
C LEU A 153 -0.03 -14.72 -9.17
N LEU A 154 -0.11 -13.57 -9.83
CA LEU A 154 -1.02 -13.38 -10.97
C LEU A 154 -0.69 -14.33 -12.12
N SER A 155 0.58 -14.53 -12.43
CA SER A 155 1.02 -15.49 -13.45
C SER A 155 0.58 -16.92 -13.10
N LYS A 156 0.60 -17.29 -11.82
CA LYS A 156 0.07 -18.58 -11.37
C LYS A 156 -1.44 -18.69 -11.58
N ILE A 157 -2.20 -17.64 -11.29
CA ILE A 157 -3.65 -17.63 -11.53
C ILE A 157 -3.97 -17.64 -13.03
N ASP A 158 -3.18 -16.98 -13.87
CA ASP A 158 -3.32 -17.05 -15.33
C ASP A 158 -3.25 -18.50 -15.84
N MET A 159 -2.30 -19.29 -15.31
CA MET A 159 -2.15 -20.70 -15.68
C MET A 159 -3.32 -21.59 -15.26
N LEU A 160 -4.10 -21.18 -14.25
CA LEU A 160 -5.27 -21.92 -13.75
C LEU A 160 -6.54 -21.63 -14.55
N HIS A 161 -6.58 -20.53 -15.29
CA HIS A 161 -7.75 -20.08 -16.03
C HIS A 161 -7.52 -20.08 -17.53
N LYS A 162 -8.60 -20.08 -18.31
CA LYS A 162 -8.56 -19.98 -19.77
C LYS A 162 -9.58 -18.95 -20.26
N GLY A 163 -9.50 -18.60 -21.55
CA GLY A 163 -10.45 -17.69 -22.18
C GLY A 163 -10.37 -16.26 -21.62
N ILE A 164 -11.53 -15.62 -21.45
CA ILE A 164 -11.65 -14.20 -21.10
C ILE A 164 -10.93 -13.85 -19.78
N ILE A 165 -10.94 -14.76 -18.80
CA ILE A 165 -10.33 -14.54 -17.48
C ILE A 165 -8.80 -14.49 -17.60
N SER A 166 -8.20 -15.41 -18.37
CA SER A 166 -6.75 -15.41 -18.63
C SER A 166 -6.33 -14.15 -19.38
N VAL A 167 -7.08 -13.74 -20.41
CA VAL A 167 -6.81 -12.48 -21.14
C VAL A 167 -6.87 -11.28 -20.19
N PHE A 168 -7.87 -11.21 -19.31
CA PHE A 168 -7.98 -10.16 -18.31
C PHE A 168 -6.78 -10.13 -17.34
N ILE A 169 -6.34 -11.29 -16.83
CA ILE A 169 -5.17 -11.37 -15.94
C ILE A 169 -3.90 -10.91 -16.65
N ARG A 170 -3.69 -11.30 -17.91
CA ARG A 170 -2.53 -10.85 -18.70
C ARG A 170 -2.52 -9.34 -18.91
N ILE A 171 -3.69 -8.74 -19.19
CA ILE A 171 -3.83 -7.28 -19.26
C ILE A 171 -3.46 -6.64 -17.92
N LEU A 172 -3.91 -7.20 -16.79
CA LEU A 172 -3.52 -6.72 -15.47
C LEU A 172 -2.00 -6.80 -15.27
N ILE A 173 -1.35 -7.93 -15.56
CA ILE A 173 0.10 -8.08 -15.46
C ILE A 173 0.83 -7.03 -16.30
N LEU A 174 0.35 -6.76 -17.53
CA LEU A 174 0.91 -5.72 -18.39
C LEU A 174 0.76 -4.32 -17.77
N LEU A 175 -0.37 -4.03 -17.11
CA LEU A 175 -0.61 -2.76 -16.42
C LEU A 175 0.20 -2.60 -15.12
N TYR A 176 0.60 -3.70 -14.47
CA TYR A 176 1.44 -3.66 -13.27
C TYR A 176 2.81 -3.04 -13.56
N PHE A 177 3.39 -3.27 -14.74
CA PHE A 177 4.70 -2.72 -15.09
C PHE A 177 4.74 -1.17 -15.15
N PRO A 178 3.90 -0.46 -15.93
CA PRO A 178 3.85 1.00 -15.93
C PRO A 178 3.37 1.54 -14.58
N GLY A 179 2.41 0.86 -13.92
CA GLY A 179 1.92 1.26 -12.60
C GLY A 179 3.03 1.23 -11.54
N PHE A 180 3.83 0.16 -11.53
CA PHE A 180 4.99 0.00 -10.67
C PHE A 180 6.02 1.12 -10.90
N LEU A 181 6.43 1.34 -12.15
CA LEU A 181 7.43 2.36 -12.48
C LEU A 181 6.98 3.76 -12.05
N PHE A 182 5.72 4.12 -12.33
CA PHE A 182 5.16 5.41 -11.94
C PHE A 182 5.24 5.63 -10.42
N LEU A 183 4.77 4.66 -9.64
CA LEU A 183 4.77 4.72 -8.17
C LEU A 183 6.19 4.71 -7.59
N TYR A 184 7.07 3.89 -8.16
CA TYR A 184 8.46 3.78 -7.70
C TYR A 184 9.25 5.06 -7.95
N ILE A 185 9.17 5.62 -9.16
CA ILE A 185 9.82 6.89 -9.52
C ILE A 185 9.28 8.05 -8.67
N HIS A 186 7.97 8.07 -8.41
CA HIS A 186 7.36 9.06 -7.52
C HIS A 186 7.97 9.00 -6.12
N MET A 187 8.10 7.80 -5.55
CA MET A 187 8.69 7.59 -4.23
C MET A 187 10.19 7.93 -4.18
N LEU A 188 10.94 7.60 -5.23
CA LEU A 188 12.35 8.03 -5.37
C LEU A 188 12.49 9.56 -5.41
N SER A 189 11.59 10.23 -6.13
CA SER A 189 11.55 11.70 -6.18
C SER A 189 11.26 12.30 -4.80
N ARG A 190 10.35 11.68 -4.04
CA ARG A 190 10.07 12.07 -2.64
C ARG A 190 11.25 11.83 -1.72
N ARG A 191 12.00 10.74 -1.90
CA ARG A 191 13.23 10.46 -1.16
C ARG A 191 14.27 11.55 -1.42
N LYS A 192 14.58 11.86 -2.68
CA LYS A 192 15.54 12.92 -3.06
C LYS A 192 15.19 14.27 -2.42
N TYR A 193 13.93 14.70 -2.55
CA TYR A 193 13.45 15.94 -1.93
C TYR A 193 13.63 15.95 -0.41
N THR A 194 13.31 14.82 0.23
CA THR A 194 13.39 14.69 1.68
C THR A 194 14.82 14.71 2.20
N MET A 195 15.75 14.06 1.49
CA MET A 195 17.17 14.01 1.86
C MET A 195 17.85 15.37 1.67
N LYS A 196 17.54 16.09 0.58
CA LYS A 196 18.06 17.45 0.36
C LYS A 196 17.69 18.40 1.51
N ASN A 197 16.41 18.44 1.86
CA ASN A 197 15.92 19.27 2.99
C ASN A 197 16.47 18.85 4.36
N PHE A 198 17.00 17.63 4.50
CA PHE A 198 17.64 17.17 5.72
C PHE A 198 19.09 17.67 5.81
N SER A 199 19.80 17.68 4.68
CA SER A 199 21.15 18.23 4.57
C SER A 199 21.17 19.74 4.79
N ASP A 200 20.19 20.47 4.26
CA ASP A 200 20.12 21.92 4.36
C ASP A 200 19.76 22.42 5.78
N LYS A 201 19.18 21.55 6.63
CA LYS A 201 18.86 21.88 8.04
C LYS A 201 19.98 21.58 9.03
N ASN A 202 21.01 20.86 8.60
CA ASN A 202 22.18 20.52 9.41
C ASN A 202 23.42 21.35 9.01
N LYS A 203 23.25 22.31 8.11
CA LYS A 203 24.19 23.42 7.87
C LYS A 203 23.68 24.64 8.60
#